data_AF-A0A4R2TGU3-F1
#
_entry.id   AF-A0A4R2TGU3-F1
#
_cell.length_a   1.000
_cell.length_b   1.000
_cell.length_c   1.000
_cell.angle_alpha   90.00
_cell.angle_beta   90.00
_cell.angle_gamma   90.00
#
_symmetry.space_group_name_H-M   'P 1'
#
loop_
_entity.id
_entity.type
_entity.pdbx_description
1 polymer ?
#
loop_
_entity_poly.entity_id
_entity_poly.type
_entity_poly.pdbx_seq_one_letter_code
_entity_poly.pdbx_strand_id
1 'polypeptide(L)'
;MPMDFAALEGVAPGEAYLPRGPLPTLCGIGCYENCSGREMAESQEFAALTPQTIKAVELALSKPRFSAYLGSHGDHEYALRLYLWNGRLSKAFLFPLGVCEIATRNAINGALSGVYGPNWVLAPPFGLNVFSAQSHTRALDRLTRAAQNRGLPPPGSNDLVAALTFDFWSNLFRDDYDHVWTQPVLAAAFPHLPAGFRRKDVQKQAAEINDLRNRIAHHEPIHDRQNHGAKLARILDLIGMSSRTVRDFTRRHSTVMMVSRTPPTLHSRFPGRPLAQMNLRPPPVVAAKDTLDIVLPVMRAARPELAMIAGAGAEGVLTTTSAMALTADRAAMTAGMVDLTDLTARDVVNLHPLSFAEIDVRATSGDVLALFFPSDSSALKPAVVIVRSVVGHVAGVLIRPEVRL
;
A
#
# COMPACT_ATOMS: atom_id res chain seq x y z
N MET A 1 -5.86 -2.54 -77.90
CA MET A 1 -5.19 -1.61 -78.83
C MET A 1 -5.62 -0.20 -78.48
N PRO A 2 -4.72 0.78 -78.55
CA PRO A 2 -3.99 1.30 -77.39
C PRO A 2 -4.33 2.77 -77.13
N MET A 3 -3.64 3.39 -76.17
CA MET A 3 -3.23 4.82 -76.07
C MET A 3 -3.21 5.23 -74.60
N ASP A 4 -2.23 5.93 -74.04
CA ASP A 4 -0.86 6.25 -74.43
C ASP A 4 -0.20 6.85 -73.17
N PHE A 5 1.12 6.68 -73.02
CA PHE A 5 1.94 7.20 -71.92
C PHE A 5 2.78 8.35 -72.45
N ALA A 6 2.56 9.58 -71.99
CA ALA A 6 3.48 10.73 -72.02
C ALA A 6 2.70 11.95 -71.52
N ALA A 7 3.21 12.92 -70.77
CA ALA A 7 4.49 13.19 -70.14
C ALA A 7 4.23 14.38 -69.18
N LEU A 8 5.10 14.61 -68.21
CA LEU A 8 5.72 15.89 -67.84
C LEU A 8 6.20 15.84 -66.39
N GLU A 9 7.52 15.72 -66.26
CA GLU A 9 8.43 16.60 -65.48
C GLU A 9 7.77 17.29 -64.26
N GLY A 10 8.16 17.04 -63.01
CA GLY A 10 9.51 17.05 -62.46
C GLY A 10 9.78 18.39 -61.77
N VAL A 11 9.61 18.48 -60.44
CA VAL A 11 10.42 19.21 -59.44
C VAL A 11 9.86 18.89 -58.02
N ALA A 12 10.74 18.46 -57.12
CA ALA A 12 10.50 18.06 -55.72
C ALA A 12 10.82 19.23 -54.75
N PRO A 13 11.03 19.05 -53.40
CA PRO A 13 10.57 18.02 -52.45
C PRO A 13 10.00 18.62 -51.13
N GLY A 14 9.30 17.81 -50.31
CA GLY A 14 8.97 18.21 -48.94
C GLY A 14 8.14 17.21 -48.15
N GLU A 15 8.80 16.54 -47.21
CA GLU A 15 8.27 15.77 -46.06
C GLU A 15 7.78 14.33 -46.25
N ALA A 16 8.45 13.45 -45.49
CA ALA A 16 8.34 12.00 -45.51
C ALA A 16 7.12 11.50 -44.73
N TYR A 17 6.36 10.62 -45.38
CA TYR A 17 5.25 9.86 -44.82
C TYR A 17 5.80 8.60 -44.12
N LEU A 18 5.68 8.50 -42.79
CA LEU A 18 5.99 7.28 -42.04
C LEU A 18 4.82 6.27 -42.11
N PRO A 19 5.08 4.97 -42.30
CA PRO A 19 4.03 3.96 -42.45
C PRO A 19 3.42 3.53 -41.11
N ARG A 20 2.11 3.23 -41.15
CA ARG A 20 1.28 2.72 -40.04
C ARG A 20 1.76 1.32 -39.61
N GLY A 21 2.00 1.13 -38.32
CA GLY A 21 2.30 -0.17 -37.71
C GLY A 21 1.08 -1.11 -37.64
N PRO A 22 1.28 -2.44 -37.49
CA PRO A 22 0.20 -3.41 -37.45
C PRO A 22 -0.49 -3.48 -36.08
N LEU A 23 -1.79 -3.81 -36.13
CA LEU A 23 -2.69 -4.04 -35.00
C LEU A 23 -2.30 -5.29 -34.17
N PRO A 24 -2.65 -5.34 -32.87
CA PRO A 24 -2.24 -6.41 -31.97
C PRO A 24 -3.11 -7.68 -32.11
N THR A 25 -2.45 -8.84 -32.11
CA THR A 25 -3.07 -10.16 -32.06
C THR A 25 -3.56 -10.52 -30.66
N LEU A 26 -4.78 -11.07 -30.66
CA LEU A 26 -5.59 -11.63 -29.58
C LEU A 26 -4.81 -12.50 -28.56
N CYS A 27 -4.87 -12.11 -27.28
CA CYS A 27 -4.59 -12.98 -26.13
C CYS A 27 -5.92 -13.53 -25.61
N GLY A 28 -6.06 -14.86 -25.59
CA GLY A 28 -7.26 -15.55 -25.17
C GLY A 28 -7.05 -16.41 -23.91
N ILE A 29 -7.80 -16.04 -22.86
CA ILE A 29 -8.43 -16.92 -21.83
C ILE A 29 -7.46 -17.59 -20.82
N GLY A 30 -7.46 -17.30 -19.51
CA GLY A 30 -8.29 -16.43 -18.68
C GLY A 30 -7.97 -16.57 -17.18
N CYS A 31 -8.23 -15.48 -16.44
CA CYS A 31 -8.61 -15.39 -15.02
C CYS A 31 -7.47 -15.50 -13.97
N TYR A 32 -7.21 -14.53 -13.08
CA TYR A 32 -8.05 -13.52 -12.43
C TYR A 32 -7.22 -12.27 -12.05
N GLU A 33 -7.75 -11.09 -12.40
CA GLU A 33 -7.78 -9.83 -11.62
C GLU A 33 -6.70 -9.60 -10.54
N ASN A 34 -5.69 -8.78 -10.85
CA ASN A 34 -5.18 -7.71 -9.97
C ASN A 34 -4.14 -6.80 -10.66
N CYS A 35 -4.32 -6.48 -11.94
CA CYS A 35 -3.56 -5.41 -12.60
C CYS A 35 -4.22 -4.04 -12.34
N SER A 36 -4.25 -3.61 -11.07
CA SER A 36 -4.60 -2.24 -10.69
C SER A 36 -3.81 -1.78 -9.45
N GLY A 37 -2.54 -2.18 -9.38
CA GLY A 37 -1.59 -1.81 -8.34
C GLY A 37 -0.44 -0.98 -8.88
N ARG A 38 -0.70 0.11 -9.63
CA ARG A 38 0.28 1.20 -9.65
C ARG A 38 0.19 1.87 -8.27
N GLU A 39 0.88 1.29 -7.30
CA GLU A 39 1.09 1.89 -5.98
C GLU A 39 1.92 3.17 -6.19
N MET A 40 1.26 4.29 -6.49
CA MET A 40 1.89 5.61 -6.51
C MET A 40 2.28 6.04 -5.10
N ALA A 41 3.37 5.45 -4.61
CA ALA A 41 4.35 5.99 -3.67
C ALA A 41 5.63 5.12 -3.64
N GLU A 42 5.82 4.22 -4.60
CA GLU A 42 7.09 3.52 -4.82
C GLU A 42 8.03 4.44 -5.60
N SER A 43 9.33 4.34 -5.34
CA SER A 43 10.33 5.19 -5.99
C SER A 43 10.13 5.20 -7.50
N GLN A 44 10.27 6.37 -8.15
CA GLN A 44 10.20 6.45 -9.61
C GLN A 44 11.31 5.60 -10.27
N GLU A 45 12.39 5.35 -9.53
CA GLU A 45 13.53 4.54 -9.96
C GLU A 45 13.97 3.59 -8.84
N PHE A 46 14.32 2.35 -9.18
CA PHE A 46 14.98 1.45 -8.25
C PHE A 46 16.47 1.82 -8.12
N ALA A 47 16.76 2.75 -7.22
CA ALA A 47 18.14 3.14 -6.89
C ALA A 47 18.58 2.51 -5.55
N ALA A 48 19.79 1.96 -5.52
CA ALA A 48 20.38 1.45 -4.29
C ALA A 48 20.74 2.60 -3.33
N LEU A 49 20.53 2.39 -2.02
CA LEU A 49 20.93 3.33 -0.98
C LEU A 49 22.45 3.24 -0.74
N THR A 50 23.22 4.04 -1.48
CA THR A 50 24.68 4.08 -1.31
C THR A 50 25.08 4.71 0.04
N PRO A 51 26.23 4.36 0.62
CA PRO A 51 26.74 5.00 1.84
C PRO A 51 26.85 6.53 1.72
N GLN A 52 27.21 7.03 0.53
CA GLN A 52 27.27 8.47 0.25
C GLN A 52 25.89 9.11 0.34
N THR A 53 24.87 8.49 -0.27
CA THR A 53 23.48 8.95 -0.19
C THR A 53 22.97 8.97 1.24
N ILE A 54 23.20 7.89 2.00
CA ILE A 54 22.76 7.76 3.39
C ILE A 54 23.32 8.91 4.22
N LYS A 55 24.63 9.15 4.13
CA LYS A 55 25.30 10.24 4.87
C LYS A 55 24.78 11.62 4.49
N ALA A 56 24.55 11.87 3.19
CA ALA A 56 24.02 13.15 2.71
C ALA A 56 22.59 13.41 3.24
N VAL A 57 21.73 12.39 3.23
CA VAL A 57 20.35 12.50 3.74
C VAL A 57 20.33 12.68 5.26
N GLU A 58 21.16 11.94 6.01
CA GLU A 58 21.27 12.10 7.45
C GLU A 58 21.66 13.53 7.86
N LEU A 59 22.63 14.13 7.16
CA LEU A 59 23.03 15.52 7.37
C LEU A 59 21.87 16.48 7.09
N ALA A 60 21.11 16.27 6.01
CA ALA A 60 19.98 17.11 5.64
C ALA A 60 18.80 17.01 6.63
N LEU A 61 18.54 15.83 7.19
CA LEU A 61 17.45 15.61 8.14
C LEU A 61 17.75 16.10 9.55
N SER A 62 19.02 16.38 9.87
CA SER A 62 19.56 16.60 11.22
C SER A 62 19.61 15.34 12.09
N LYS A 63 20.64 15.29 12.94
CA LYS A 63 20.87 14.18 13.87
C LYS A 63 19.66 13.87 14.77
N PRO A 64 18.97 14.85 15.39
CA PRO A 64 17.80 14.54 16.22
C PRO A 64 16.66 13.84 15.47
N ARG A 65 16.32 14.31 14.25
CA ARG A 65 15.23 13.69 13.49
C ARG A 65 15.61 12.31 12.94
N PHE A 66 16.85 12.13 12.50
CA PHE A 66 17.32 10.84 12.01
C PHE A 66 17.46 9.81 13.14
N SER A 67 17.86 10.25 14.34
CA SER A 67 18.01 9.38 15.51
C SER A 67 16.72 8.66 15.92
N ALA A 68 15.56 9.25 15.64
CA ALA A 68 14.27 8.62 15.87
C ALA A 68 14.04 7.35 15.03
N TYR A 69 14.80 7.17 13.94
CA TYR A 69 14.73 6.00 13.06
C TYR A 69 15.87 4.99 13.26
N LEU A 70 16.99 5.40 13.89
CA LEU A 70 18.12 4.49 14.16
C LEU A 70 17.74 3.37 15.16
N GLY A 71 16.89 3.70 16.14
CA GLY A 71 16.54 2.79 17.23
C GLY A 71 17.77 2.19 17.93
N SER A 72 17.65 0.96 18.41
CA SER A 72 18.74 0.22 19.08
C SER A 72 19.66 -0.57 18.13
N HIS A 73 19.37 -0.59 16.82
CA HIS A 73 20.07 -1.46 15.86
C HIS A 73 21.30 -0.79 15.22
N GLY A 74 21.35 0.54 15.19
CA GLY A 74 22.49 1.28 14.64
C GLY A 74 22.67 1.16 13.11
N ASP A 75 21.70 0.57 12.40
CA ASP A 75 21.75 0.40 10.95
C ASP A 75 21.17 1.64 10.25
N HIS A 76 22.05 2.42 9.61
CA HIS A 76 21.68 3.66 8.91
C HIS A 76 20.90 3.40 7.61
N GLU A 77 21.15 2.28 6.91
CA GLU A 77 20.38 1.93 5.69
C GLU A 77 18.93 1.59 6.08
N TYR A 78 18.77 0.78 7.13
CA TYR A 78 17.46 0.45 7.67
C TYR A 78 16.72 1.67 8.22
N ALA A 79 17.41 2.55 8.97
CA ALA A 79 16.84 3.80 9.47
C ALA A 79 16.31 4.68 8.33
N LEU A 80 17.05 4.78 7.22
CA LEU A 80 16.60 5.53 6.05
C LEU A 80 15.39 4.87 5.37
N ARG A 81 15.33 3.53 5.33
CA ARG A 81 14.16 2.80 4.83
C ARG A 81 12.92 3.00 5.71
N LEU A 82 13.09 3.07 7.03
CA LEU A 82 12.01 3.45 7.97
C LEU A 82 11.55 4.89 7.73
N TYR A 83 12.48 5.83 7.49
CA TYR A 83 12.16 7.20 7.13
C TYR A 83 11.32 7.28 5.85
N LEU A 84 11.71 6.54 4.80
CA LEU A 84 10.95 6.46 3.56
C LEU A 84 9.57 5.83 3.76
N TRP A 85 9.47 4.76 4.56
CA TRP A 85 8.19 4.15 4.92
C TRP A 85 7.29 5.11 5.71
N ASN A 86 7.84 5.86 6.66
CA ASN A 86 7.13 6.90 7.38
C ASN A 86 6.55 7.96 6.43
N GLY A 87 7.34 8.40 5.45
CA GLY A 87 6.87 9.32 4.41
C GLY A 87 5.71 8.75 3.59
N ARG A 88 5.79 7.48 3.17
CA ARG A 88 4.71 6.78 2.45
C ARG A 88 3.45 6.67 3.31
N LEU A 89 3.59 6.32 4.57
CA LEU A 89 2.50 6.19 5.51
C LEU A 89 1.81 7.54 5.75
N SER A 90 2.59 8.59 5.98
CA SER A 90 2.10 9.97 6.13
C SER A 90 1.30 10.41 4.90
N LYS A 91 1.84 10.17 3.69
CA LYS A 91 1.12 10.44 2.43
C LYS A 91 -0.20 9.68 2.34
N ALA A 92 -0.22 8.39 2.71
CA ALA A 92 -1.43 7.57 2.67
C ALA A 92 -2.52 8.09 3.64
N PHE A 93 -2.13 8.64 4.80
CA PHE A 93 -3.05 9.25 5.75
C PHE A 93 -3.60 10.61 5.31
N LEU A 94 -2.92 11.36 4.42
CA LEU A 94 -3.40 12.66 3.97
C LEU A 94 -4.79 12.59 3.33
N PHE A 95 -5.08 11.54 2.54
CA PHE A 95 -6.38 11.35 1.92
C PHE A 95 -7.53 11.22 2.94
N PRO A 96 -7.55 10.21 3.84
CA PRO A 96 -8.63 10.05 4.80
C PRO A 96 -8.70 11.23 5.79
N LEU A 97 -7.57 11.85 6.16
CA LEU A 97 -7.57 13.05 6.99
C LEU A 97 -8.22 14.25 6.30
N GLY A 98 -7.90 14.49 5.03
CA GLY A 98 -8.50 15.57 4.25
C GLY A 98 -10.02 15.42 4.12
N VAL A 99 -10.50 14.19 3.84
CA VAL A 99 -11.95 13.92 3.79
C VAL A 99 -12.59 14.12 5.17
N CYS A 100 -11.94 13.65 6.24
CA CYS A 100 -12.41 13.85 7.61
C CYS A 100 -12.53 15.32 7.98
N GLU A 101 -11.51 16.12 7.66
CA GLU A 101 -11.51 17.56 7.92
C GLU A 101 -12.66 18.26 7.21
N ILE A 102 -12.83 18.02 5.90
CA ILE A 102 -13.89 18.64 5.10
C ILE A 102 -15.27 18.19 5.56
N ALA A 103 -15.48 16.88 5.76
CA ALA A 103 -16.77 16.33 6.17
C ALA A 103 -17.19 16.83 7.55
N THR A 104 -16.26 16.80 8.52
CA THR A 104 -16.53 17.28 9.89
C THR A 104 -16.81 18.77 9.88
N ARG A 105 -15.98 19.57 9.20
CA ARG A 105 -16.19 21.01 9.05
C ARG A 105 -17.57 21.33 8.48
N ASN A 106 -17.92 20.72 7.36
CA ASN A 106 -19.17 21.04 6.67
C ASN A 106 -20.38 20.60 7.50
N ALA A 107 -20.27 19.50 8.23
CA ALA A 107 -21.30 19.04 9.17
C ALA A 107 -21.51 20.03 10.33
N ILE A 108 -20.42 20.50 10.97
CA ILE A 108 -20.49 21.52 12.02
C ILE A 108 -21.08 22.81 11.47
N ASN A 109 -20.54 23.31 10.35
CA ASN A 109 -21.00 24.55 9.75
C ASN A 109 -22.49 24.48 9.39
N GLY A 110 -22.95 23.40 8.76
CA GLY A 110 -24.36 23.21 8.43
C GLY A 110 -25.27 23.23 9.65
N ALA A 111 -24.89 22.54 10.72
CA ALA A 111 -25.66 22.51 11.96
C ALA A 111 -25.72 23.90 12.63
N LEU A 112 -24.59 24.61 12.72
CA LEU A 112 -24.53 25.94 13.32
C LEU A 112 -25.22 26.99 12.45
N SER A 113 -25.15 26.89 11.13
CA SER A 113 -25.90 27.76 10.22
C SER A 113 -27.40 27.62 10.37
N GLY A 114 -27.90 26.44 10.74
CA GLY A 114 -29.33 26.24 11.03
C GLY A 114 -29.83 27.00 12.26
N VAL A 115 -28.95 27.29 13.22
CA VAL A 115 -29.29 28.00 14.47
C VAL A 115 -28.97 29.49 14.39
N TYR A 116 -27.80 29.82 13.85
CA TYR A 116 -27.23 31.17 13.89
C TYR A 116 -27.21 31.88 12.53
N GLY A 117 -27.69 31.23 11.48
CA GLY A 117 -27.69 31.75 10.12
C GLY A 117 -26.40 31.46 9.34
N PRO A 118 -26.42 31.64 8.01
CA PRO A 118 -25.34 31.21 7.11
C PRO A 118 -24.01 31.95 7.31
N ASN A 119 -24.03 33.12 7.93
CA ASN A 119 -22.87 33.99 8.12
C ASN A 119 -22.29 33.96 9.55
N TRP A 120 -22.77 33.04 10.41
CA TRP A 120 -22.32 32.95 11.81
C TRP A 120 -20.79 32.88 11.94
N VAL A 121 -20.09 32.24 11.01
CA VAL A 121 -18.64 32.09 11.08
C VAL A 121 -17.90 33.42 10.91
N LEU A 122 -18.46 34.40 10.20
CA LEU A 122 -17.85 35.72 10.04
C LEU A 122 -17.89 36.51 11.36
N ALA A 123 -18.98 36.35 12.10
CA ALA A 123 -19.18 36.96 13.42
C ALA A 123 -19.79 35.91 14.38
N PRO A 124 -18.95 35.06 14.99
CA PRO A 124 -19.43 34.00 15.88
C PRO A 124 -20.32 34.55 16.99
N PRO A 125 -21.56 34.06 17.17
CA PRO A 125 -22.52 34.58 18.14
C PRO A 125 -22.22 34.13 19.58
N PHE A 126 -21.15 33.35 19.76
CA PHE A 126 -20.63 32.89 21.04
C PHE A 126 -19.16 33.33 21.16
N GLY A 127 -18.69 33.50 22.39
CA GLY A 127 -17.30 33.86 22.64
C GLY A 127 -16.35 32.76 22.16
N LEU A 128 -15.40 33.11 21.28
CA LEU A 128 -14.28 32.22 20.95
C LEU A 128 -13.23 32.28 22.07
N ASN A 129 -12.75 31.11 22.49
CA ASN A 129 -11.58 31.06 23.35
C ASN A 129 -10.33 31.61 22.62
N VAL A 130 -9.27 31.88 23.37
CA VAL A 130 -8.05 32.54 22.85
C VAL A 130 -7.48 31.83 21.62
N PHE A 131 -7.45 30.50 21.61
CA PHE A 131 -6.88 29.72 20.51
C PHE A 131 -7.75 29.77 19.25
N SER A 132 -9.06 29.59 19.38
CA SER A 132 -9.99 29.66 18.25
C SER A 132 -10.09 31.08 17.69
N ALA A 133 -10.07 32.10 18.56
CA ALA A 133 -10.05 33.51 18.16
C ALA A 133 -8.79 33.83 17.34
N GLN A 134 -7.60 33.42 17.82
CA GLN A 134 -6.36 33.63 17.07
C GLN A 134 -6.39 32.93 15.70
N SER A 135 -6.89 31.69 15.64
CA SER A 135 -7.02 30.96 14.37
C SER A 135 -7.98 31.67 13.41
N HIS A 136 -9.12 32.12 13.93
CA HIS A 136 -10.14 32.85 13.18
C HIS A 136 -9.62 34.17 12.62
N THR A 137 -9.05 35.03 13.47
CA THR A 137 -8.50 36.33 13.07
C THR A 137 -7.39 36.15 12.03
N ARG A 138 -6.46 35.20 12.22
CA ARG A 138 -5.39 34.95 11.24
C ARG A 138 -5.94 34.53 9.88
N ALA A 139 -6.95 33.66 9.86
CA ALA A 139 -7.58 33.21 8.62
C ALA A 139 -8.30 34.36 7.90
N LEU A 140 -9.11 35.13 8.65
CA LEU A 140 -9.83 36.28 8.12
C LEU A 140 -8.89 37.36 7.59
N ASP A 141 -7.87 37.75 8.35
CA ASP A 141 -6.88 38.75 7.93
C ASP A 141 -6.11 38.33 6.68
N ARG A 142 -5.79 37.03 6.57
CA ARG A 142 -5.12 36.48 5.38
C ARG A 142 -6.04 36.59 4.16
N LEU A 143 -7.32 36.21 4.30
CA LEU A 143 -8.29 36.28 3.21
C LEU A 143 -8.59 37.72 2.81
N THR A 144 -8.81 38.61 3.77
CA THR A 144 -9.06 40.04 3.53
C THR A 144 -7.90 40.69 2.79
N ARG A 145 -6.65 40.45 3.22
CA ARG A 145 -5.46 40.94 2.49
C ARG A 145 -5.35 40.36 1.08
N ALA A 146 -5.64 39.07 0.91
CA ALA A 146 -5.60 38.43 -0.40
C ALA A 146 -6.68 39.00 -1.35
N ALA A 147 -7.88 39.30 -0.84
CA ALA A 147 -8.94 39.94 -1.60
C ALA A 147 -8.58 41.37 -1.99
N GLN A 148 -8.08 42.17 -1.03
CA GLN A 148 -7.62 43.54 -1.24
C GLN A 148 -6.53 43.62 -2.32
N ASN A 149 -5.51 42.76 -2.22
CA ASN A 149 -4.42 42.72 -3.20
C ASN A 149 -4.87 42.35 -4.62
N ARG A 150 -6.05 41.73 -4.76
CA ARG A 150 -6.64 41.31 -6.04
C ARG A 150 -7.78 42.21 -6.50
N GLY A 151 -8.13 43.26 -5.75
CA GLY A 151 -9.30 44.10 -6.03
C GLY A 151 -10.63 43.34 -5.96
N LEU A 152 -10.70 42.26 -5.17
CA LEU A 152 -11.89 41.43 -4.98
C LEU A 152 -12.73 41.91 -3.79
N PRO A 153 -14.04 41.59 -3.75
CA PRO A 153 -14.88 41.89 -2.59
C PRO A 153 -14.38 41.18 -1.32
N PRO A 154 -14.79 41.65 -0.12
CA PRO A 154 -14.44 41.01 1.14
C PRO A 154 -14.81 39.51 1.16
N PRO A 155 -14.02 38.66 1.83
CA PRO A 155 -14.26 37.23 1.86
C PRO A 155 -15.61 36.89 2.50
N GLY A 156 -16.32 35.93 1.91
CA GLY A 156 -17.59 35.44 2.41
C GLY A 156 -17.45 34.32 3.44
N SER A 157 -18.59 33.87 3.99
CA SER A 157 -18.67 32.76 4.95
C SER A 157 -17.99 31.49 4.42
N ASN A 158 -18.26 31.12 3.16
CA ASN A 158 -17.66 29.94 2.54
C ASN A 158 -16.13 30.03 2.42
N ASP A 159 -15.59 31.22 2.14
CA ASP A 159 -14.14 31.43 2.06
C ASP A 159 -13.49 31.22 3.42
N LEU A 160 -14.10 31.77 4.47
CA LEU A 160 -13.60 31.62 5.83
C LEU A 160 -13.71 30.18 6.32
N VAL A 161 -14.84 29.50 6.05
CA VAL A 161 -15.00 28.05 6.33
C VAL A 161 -13.89 27.27 5.65
N ALA A 162 -13.62 27.53 4.37
CA ALA A 162 -12.57 26.86 3.61
C ALA A 162 -11.15 27.12 4.18
N ALA A 163 -10.90 28.32 4.70
CA ALA A 163 -9.60 28.76 5.19
C ALA A 163 -9.25 28.27 6.61
N LEU A 164 -10.25 27.95 7.43
CA LEU A 164 -10.07 27.44 8.79
C LEU A 164 -9.63 25.98 8.77
N THR A 165 -8.54 25.68 9.49
CA THR A 165 -7.97 24.33 9.59
C THR A 165 -8.78 23.42 10.51
N PHE A 166 -8.51 22.11 10.44
CA PHE A 166 -9.11 21.15 11.37
C PHE A 166 -8.90 21.48 12.86
N ASP A 167 -7.82 22.18 13.24
CA ASP A 167 -7.62 22.62 14.63
C ASP A 167 -8.78 23.50 15.11
N PHE A 168 -9.24 24.47 14.30
CA PHE A 168 -10.37 25.33 14.67
C PHE A 168 -11.64 24.50 14.87
N TRP A 169 -11.96 23.63 13.91
CA TRP A 169 -13.18 22.83 13.91
C TRP A 169 -13.21 21.79 15.03
N SER A 170 -12.08 21.13 15.29
CA SER A 170 -11.95 20.19 16.42
C SER A 170 -11.99 20.89 17.78
N ASN A 171 -11.48 22.13 17.87
CA ASN A 171 -11.54 22.92 19.10
C ASN A 171 -12.96 23.31 19.50
N LEU A 172 -13.90 23.41 18.55
CA LEU A 172 -15.31 23.69 18.86
C LEU A 172 -15.95 22.60 19.72
N PHE A 173 -15.35 21.40 19.83
CA PHE A 173 -15.83 20.36 20.75
C PHE A 173 -15.29 20.49 22.17
N ARG A 174 -14.46 21.48 22.50
CA ARG A 174 -13.95 21.67 23.87
C ARG A 174 -15.06 22.11 24.83
N ASP A 175 -14.80 21.95 26.13
CA ASP A 175 -15.76 22.28 27.19
C ASP A 175 -16.16 23.77 27.18
N ASP A 176 -15.28 24.67 26.72
CA ASP A 176 -15.59 26.11 26.52
C ASP A 176 -16.84 26.34 25.64
N TYR A 177 -17.12 25.40 24.74
CA TYR A 177 -18.19 25.48 23.75
C TYR A 177 -19.35 24.51 24.04
N ASP A 178 -19.44 23.94 25.24
CA ASP A 178 -20.48 22.95 25.57
C ASP A 178 -21.90 23.51 25.33
N HIS A 179 -22.11 24.79 25.61
CA HIS A 179 -23.36 25.52 25.37
C HIS A 179 -23.78 25.61 23.89
N VAL A 180 -22.84 25.50 22.95
CA VAL A 180 -23.11 25.48 21.50
C VAL A 180 -23.69 24.14 21.07
N TRP A 181 -23.30 23.05 21.74
CA TRP A 181 -23.63 21.66 21.39
C TRP A 181 -24.92 21.17 22.03
N THR A 182 -26.02 21.90 21.83
CA THR A 182 -27.35 21.40 22.19
C THR A 182 -27.68 20.10 21.44
N GLN A 183 -28.61 19.30 21.98
CA GLN A 183 -29.00 18.03 21.34
C GLN A 183 -29.43 18.18 19.88
N PRO A 184 -30.23 19.19 19.48
CA PRO A 184 -30.55 19.42 18.07
C PRO A 184 -29.32 19.71 17.20
N VAL A 185 -28.37 20.52 17.68
CA VAL A 185 -27.13 20.83 16.94
C VAL A 185 -26.27 19.60 16.76
N LEU A 186 -26.09 18.82 17.83
CA LEU A 186 -25.30 17.59 17.79
C LEU A 186 -25.93 16.56 16.84
N ALA A 187 -27.26 16.38 16.90
CA ALA A 187 -27.99 15.47 16.02
C ALA A 187 -27.97 15.92 14.54
N ALA A 188 -28.00 17.24 14.29
CA ALA A 188 -27.90 17.78 12.94
C ALA A 188 -26.49 17.60 12.34
N ALA A 189 -25.43 17.82 13.13
CA ALA A 189 -24.05 17.62 12.67
C ALA A 189 -23.70 16.13 12.52
N PHE A 190 -24.21 15.29 13.42
CA PHE A 190 -23.87 13.87 13.51
C PHE A 190 -25.12 12.98 13.57
N PRO A 191 -25.89 12.88 12.47
CA PRO A 191 -27.13 12.10 12.42
C PRO A 191 -26.93 10.59 12.58
N HIS A 192 -25.69 10.11 12.52
CA HIS A 192 -25.34 8.69 12.69
C HIS A 192 -24.48 8.45 13.94
N LEU A 193 -24.55 9.36 14.91
CA LEU A 193 -23.87 9.20 16.19
C LEU A 193 -24.30 7.88 16.87
N PRO A 194 -23.35 7.03 17.32
CA PRO A 194 -23.70 5.77 17.98
C PRO A 194 -24.54 5.97 19.25
N ALA A 195 -25.37 4.99 19.58
CA ALA A 195 -26.16 5.04 20.81
C ALA A 195 -25.25 5.19 22.04
N GLY A 196 -25.60 6.12 22.93
CA GLY A 196 -24.82 6.41 24.14
C GLY A 196 -23.66 7.38 23.94
N PHE A 197 -23.22 7.66 22.70
CA PHE A 197 -22.18 8.66 22.46
C PHE A 197 -22.70 10.07 22.77
N ARG A 198 -21.80 10.92 23.24
CA ARG A 198 -22.01 12.32 23.58
C ARG A 198 -20.95 13.17 22.89
N ARG A 199 -21.11 14.50 22.96
CA ARG A 199 -20.11 15.47 22.47
C ARG A 199 -18.69 15.13 22.93
N LYS A 200 -18.50 14.75 24.20
CA LYS A 200 -17.18 14.41 24.75
C LYS A 200 -16.51 13.22 24.04
N ASP A 201 -17.28 12.26 23.54
CA ASP A 201 -16.74 11.13 22.78
C ASP A 201 -16.28 11.59 21.39
N VAL A 202 -17.07 12.47 20.74
CA VAL A 202 -16.69 13.12 19.48
C VAL A 202 -15.43 13.97 19.66
N GLN A 203 -15.36 14.74 20.74
CA GLN A 203 -14.19 15.54 21.11
C GLN A 203 -12.94 14.67 21.23
N LYS A 204 -13.03 13.56 21.96
CA LYS A 204 -11.90 12.64 22.14
C LYS A 204 -11.40 12.10 20.80
N GLN A 205 -12.32 11.67 19.93
CA GLN A 205 -11.95 11.20 18.60
C GLN A 205 -11.31 12.30 17.75
N ALA A 206 -11.92 13.48 17.70
CA ALA A 206 -11.41 14.61 16.94
C ALA A 206 -10.02 15.07 17.43
N ALA A 207 -9.79 15.08 18.75
CA ALA A 207 -8.49 15.44 19.34
C ALA A 207 -7.38 14.46 18.93
N GLU A 208 -7.64 13.16 18.96
CA GLU A 208 -6.66 12.14 18.56
C GLU A 208 -6.39 12.16 17.04
N ILE A 209 -7.40 12.43 16.23
CA ILE A 209 -7.25 12.65 14.77
C ILE A 209 -6.40 13.90 14.52
N ASN A 210 -6.63 14.96 15.29
CA ASN A 210 -5.91 16.22 15.15
C ASN A 210 -4.42 16.07 15.57
N ASP A 211 -4.11 15.30 16.62
CA ASP A 211 -2.72 14.94 16.98
C ASP A 211 -2.02 14.25 15.80
N LEU A 212 -2.66 13.23 15.21
CA LEU A 212 -2.11 12.52 14.06
C LEU A 212 -1.86 13.46 12.88
N ARG A 213 -2.84 14.31 12.56
CA ARG A 213 -2.74 15.31 11.48
C ARG A 213 -1.57 16.27 11.73
N ASN A 214 -1.43 16.76 12.96
CA ASN A 214 -0.37 17.71 13.31
C ASN A 214 1.02 17.06 13.22
N ARG A 215 1.18 15.81 13.67
CA ARG A 215 2.42 15.06 13.47
C ARG A 215 2.80 14.90 12.00
N ILE A 216 1.83 14.53 11.16
CA ILE A 216 2.06 14.40 9.72
C ILE A 216 2.47 15.75 9.11
N ALA A 217 1.78 16.84 9.49
CA ALA A 217 2.09 18.20 9.03
C ALA A 217 3.47 18.69 9.50
N HIS A 218 3.94 18.26 10.68
CA HIS A 218 5.25 18.58 11.23
C HIS A 218 6.36 17.60 10.81
N HIS A 219 6.06 16.65 9.92
CA HIS A 219 7.00 15.61 9.47
C HIS A 219 7.56 14.75 10.62
N GLU A 220 6.76 14.53 11.66
CA GLU A 220 7.13 13.68 12.78
C GLU A 220 6.99 12.18 12.42
N PRO A 221 7.74 11.31 13.12
CA PRO A 221 7.56 9.86 13.02
C PRO A 221 6.14 9.42 13.40
N ILE A 222 5.54 8.54 12.62
CA ILE A 222 4.28 7.84 12.90
C ILE A 222 4.40 6.32 12.69
N HIS A 223 5.60 5.85 12.34
CA HIS A 223 5.93 4.45 12.05
C HIS A 223 5.97 3.56 13.30
N ASP A 224 6.44 4.10 14.42
CA ASP A 224 6.62 3.48 15.73
C ASP A 224 5.30 3.34 16.52
N ARG A 225 4.34 4.22 16.25
CA ARG A 225 3.05 4.21 16.93
C ARG A 225 2.22 3.04 16.44
N GLN A 226 2.08 2.03 17.29
CA GLN A 226 1.30 0.84 17.04
C GLN A 226 -0.13 1.16 16.54
N ASN A 227 -0.66 0.25 15.73
CA ASN A 227 -2.04 0.19 15.27
C ASN A 227 -2.50 1.33 14.32
N HIS A 228 -1.86 1.46 13.16
CA HIS A 228 -2.33 2.33 12.05
C HIS A 228 -3.78 2.01 11.63
N GLY A 229 -4.20 0.75 11.77
CA GLY A 229 -5.58 0.32 11.52
C GLY A 229 -6.58 0.99 12.46
N ALA A 230 -6.29 1.06 13.77
CA ALA A 230 -7.16 1.78 14.72
C ALA A 230 -7.20 3.28 14.46
N LYS A 231 -6.07 3.89 14.05
CA LYS A 231 -6.05 5.31 13.65
C LYS A 231 -6.96 5.57 12.45
N LEU A 232 -6.85 4.73 11.42
CA LEU A 232 -7.73 4.80 10.25
C LEU A 232 -9.19 4.57 10.65
N ALA A 233 -9.48 3.57 11.49
CA ALA A 233 -10.83 3.28 11.96
C ALA A 233 -11.44 4.50 12.66
N ARG A 234 -10.70 5.18 13.53
CA ARG A 234 -11.16 6.40 14.20
C ARG A 234 -11.49 7.54 13.24
N ILE A 235 -10.67 7.74 12.21
CA ILE A 235 -10.95 8.71 11.14
C ILE A 235 -12.26 8.34 10.42
N LEU A 236 -12.43 7.07 10.06
CA LEU A 236 -13.63 6.56 9.41
C LEU A 236 -14.86 6.66 10.32
N ASP A 237 -14.72 6.44 11.61
CA ASP A 237 -15.81 6.54 12.57
C ASP A 237 -16.32 7.98 12.67
N LEU A 238 -15.43 8.97 12.80
CA LEU A 238 -15.82 10.39 12.84
C LEU A 238 -16.51 10.83 11.54
N ILE A 239 -16.00 10.41 10.38
CA ILE A 239 -16.69 10.64 9.10
C ILE A 239 -18.06 9.95 9.10
N GLY A 240 -18.12 8.71 9.61
CA GLY A 240 -19.34 7.90 9.64
C GLY A 240 -20.44 8.49 10.50
N MET A 241 -20.09 9.22 11.56
CA MET A 241 -21.03 9.94 12.42
C MET A 241 -21.81 11.01 11.65
N SER A 242 -21.17 11.69 10.68
CA SER A 242 -21.82 12.69 9.83
C SER A 242 -22.41 12.08 8.55
N SER A 243 -21.70 11.16 7.89
CA SER A 243 -22.16 10.48 6.68
C SER A 243 -21.55 9.09 6.49
N ARG A 244 -22.39 8.05 6.53
CA ARG A 244 -21.98 6.66 6.24
C ARG A 244 -21.51 6.48 4.79
N THR A 245 -22.13 7.18 3.85
CA THR A 245 -21.75 7.13 2.43
C THR A 245 -20.33 7.66 2.21
N VAL A 246 -20.00 8.81 2.82
CA VAL A 246 -18.65 9.39 2.72
C VAL A 246 -17.64 8.48 3.42
N ARG A 247 -17.98 7.89 4.58
CA ARG A 247 -17.12 6.92 5.25
C ARG A 247 -16.74 5.77 4.32
N ASP A 248 -17.73 5.14 3.70
CA ASP A 248 -17.51 3.97 2.87
C ASP A 248 -16.72 4.32 1.60
N PHE A 249 -16.95 5.51 1.02
CA PHE A 249 -16.10 6.07 -0.04
C PHE A 249 -14.65 6.22 0.44
N THR A 250 -14.41 6.91 1.56
CA THR A 250 -13.06 7.10 2.11
C THR A 250 -12.37 5.77 2.40
N ARG A 251 -13.09 4.79 2.95
CA ARG A 251 -12.56 3.46 3.22
C ARG A 251 -12.08 2.75 1.96
N ARG A 252 -12.87 2.78 0.87
CA ARG A 252 -12.53 2.10 -0.40
C ARG A 252 -11.31 2.72 -1.10
N HIS A 253 -11.12 4.03 -0.96
CA HIS A 253 -10.04 4.75 -1.62
C HIS A 253 -8.82 4.99 -0.72
N SER A 254 -8.84 4.54 0.54
CA SER A 254 -7.70 4.68 1.45
C SER A 254 -6.62 3.62 1.17
N THR A 255 -5.37 4.08 1.02
CA THR A 255 -4.19 3.21 0.85
C THR A 255 -3.43 2.97 2.15
N VAL A 256 -3.90 3.49 3.29
CA VAL A 256 -3.21 3.39 4.59
C VAL A 256 -2.90 1.94 4.96
N MET A 257 -3.87 1.04 4.84
CA MET A 257 -3.67 -0.36 5.23
C MET A 257 -2.68 -1.08 4.31
N MET A 258 -2.68 -0.75 3.02
CA MET A 258 -1.75 -1.30 2.04
C MET A 258 -0.30 -0.93 2.41
N VAL A 259 -0.05 0.34 2.70
CA VAL A 259 1.28 0.83 3.10
C VAL A 259 1.69 0.36 4.49
N SER A 260 0.76 0.32 5.45
CA SER A 260 1.06 -0.11 6.83
C SER A 260 1.49 -1.57 6.92
N ARG A 261 1.09 -2.40 5.94
CA ARG A 261 1.41 -3.82 5.87
C ARG A 261 2.74 -4.11 5.19
N THR A 262 3.44 -3.11 4.68
CA THR A 262 4.74 -3.27 3.99
C THR A 262 5.88 -2.50 4.68
N PRO A 263 6.07 -2.66 6.01
CA PRO A 263 7.22 -2.06 6.67
C PRO A 263 8.53 -2.64 6.12
N PRO A 264 9.62 -1.86 6.11
CA PRO A 264 10.94 -2.41 5.87
C PRO A 264 11.32 -3.38 7.00
N THR A 265 12.12 -4.40 6.69
CA THR A 265 12.73 -5.30 7.67
C THR A 265 14.23 -5.03 7.77
N LEU A 266 14.85 -5.40 8.89
CA LEU A 266 16.31 -5.34 9.03
C LEU A 266 17.04 -6.24 8.02
N HIS A 267 16.41 -7.36 7.63
CA HIS A 267 17.07 -8.42 6.87
C HIS A 267 16.87 -8.34 5.36
N SER A 268 15.87 -7.61 4.89
CA SER A 268 15.59 -7.47 3.46
C SER A 268 15.53 -6.02 3.06
N ARG A 269 16.07 -5.71 1.88
CA ARG A 269 15.95 -4.41 1.21
C ARG A 269 14.57 -4.21 0.57
N PHE A 270 13.88 -5.29 0.24
CA PHE A 270 12.57 -5.25 -0.39
C PHE A 270 11.47 -4.96 0.66
N PRO A 271 10.48 -4.13 0.34
CA PRO A 271 9.27 -4.05 1.15
C PRO A 271 8.50 -5.37 1.05
N GLY A 272 7.77 -5.73 2.10
CA GLY A 272 7.01 -6.97 2.07
C GLY A 272 5.94 -7.07 3.13
N ARG A 273 4.92 -7.89 2.84
CA ARG A 273 3.86 -8.22 3.80
C ARG A 273 4.32 -9.34 4.72
N PRO A 274 3.97 -9.32 6.02
CA PRO A 274 4.23 -10.46 6.91
C PRO A 274 3.65 -11.74 6.30
N LEU A 275 4.46 -12.80 6.26
CA LEU A 275 4.05 -14.10 5.70
C LEU A 275 2.87 -14.68 6.47
N ALA A 276 2.79 -14.44 7.78
CA ALA A 276 1.64 -14.79 8.61
C ALA A 276 0.30 -14.16 8.18
N GLN A 277 0.32 -13.08 7.38
CA GLN A 277 -0.89 -12.44 6.84
C GLN A 277 -1.18 -12.86 5.39
N MET A 278 -0.31 -13.66 4.78
CA MET A 278 -0.50 -14.17 3.43
C MET A 278 -1.32 -15.45 3.45
N ASN A 279 -2.10 -15.68 2.39
CA ASN A 279 -2.84 -16.92 2.22
C ASN A 279 -1.90 -18.03 1.69
N LEU A 280 -1.03 -18.51 2.57
CA LEU A 280 -0.10 -19.59 2.28
C LEU A 280 -0.82 -20.94 2.33
N ARG A 281 -0.47 -21.84 1.42
CA ARG A 281 -1.01 -23.20 1.38
C ARG A 281 0.14 -24.20 1.48
N PRO A 282 0.07 -25.18 2.40
CA PRO A 282 1.02 -26.26 2.41
C PRO A 282 0.89 -27.07 1.11
N PRO A 283 2.01 -27.42 0.46
CA PRO A 283 1.97 -28.28 -0.71
C PRO A 283 1.60 -29.71 -0.32
N PRO A 284 1.04 -30.50 -1.25
CA PRO A 284 0.87 -31.93 -1.02
C PRO A 284 2.23 -32.60 -0.79
N VAL A 285 2.22 -33.60 0.08
CA VAL A 285 3.40 -34.41 0.38
C VAL A 285 3.19 -35.79 -0.25
N VAL A 286 4.15 -36.23 -1.06
CA VAL A 286 4.18 -37.53 -1.72
C VAL A 286 5.31 -38.38 -1.15
N ALA A 287 5.18 -39.70 -1.23
CA ALA A 287 6.27 -40.59 -0.84
C ALA A 287 7.34 -40.62 -1.94
N ALA A 288 8.60 -40.80 -1.56
CA ALA A 288 9.71 -40.83 -2.52
C ALA A 288 9.57 -41.95 -3.58
N LYS A 289 8.84 -43.02 -3.24
CA LYS A 289 8.56 -44.18 -4.09
C LYS A 289 7.32 -44.01 -4.97
N ASP A 290 6.53 -42.94 -4.78
CA ASP A 290 5.33 -42.73 -5.58
C ASP A 290 5.74 -42.44 -7.02
N THR A 291 5.02 -43.03 -7.97
CA THR A 291 5.29 -42.97 -9.40
C THR A 291 4.69 -41.72 -10.03
N LEU A 292 5.23 -41.28 -11.19
CA LEU A 292 4.84 -40.01 -11.79
C LEU A 292 3.38 -39.97 -12.26
N ASP A 293 2.78 -41.10 -12.62
CA ASP A 293 1.35 -41.19 -12.95
C ASP A 293 0.45 -40.83 -11.76
N ILE A 294 0.89 -41.08 -10.53
CA ILE A 294 0.20 -40.68 -9.29
C ILE A 294 0.59 -39.26 -8.88
N VAL A 295 1.87 -38.92 -8.95
CA VAL A 295 2.40 -37.64 -8.46
C VAL A 295 1.96 -36.46 -9.32
N LEU A 296 1.94 -36.60 -10.64
CA LEU A 296 1.60 -35.50 -11.56
C LEU A 296 0.15 -34.99 -11.39
N PRO A 297 -0.89 -35.84 -11.28
CA PRO A 297 -2.24 -35.38 -10.96
C PRO A 297 -2.33 -34.62 -9.62
N VAL A 298 -1.63 -35.10 -8.59
CA VAL A 298 -1.59 -34.44 -7.26
C VAL A 298 -0.96 -33.06 -7.37
N MET A 299 0.16 -32.93 -8.09
CA MET A 299 0.82 -31.64 -8.33
C MET A 299 -0.04 -30.68 -9.15
N ARG A 300 -0.70 -31.17 -10.19
CA ARG A 300 -1.58 -30.36 -11.05
C ARG A 300 -2.77 -29.77 -10.29
N ALA A 301 -3.28 -30.49 -9.28
CA ALA A 301 -4.34 -30.00 -8.41
C ALA A 301 -3.85 -29.00 -7.35
N ALA A 302 -2.54 -28.92 -7.11
CA ALA A 302 -1.95 -28.05 -6.10
C ALA A 302 -1.87 -26.58 -6.56
N ARG A 303 -1.78 -25.67 -5.57
CA ARG A 303 -1.62 -24.22 -5.79
C ARG A 303 -0.62 -23.68 -4.77
N PRO A 304 0.64 -23.36 -5.17
CA PRO A 304 1.22 -23.53 -6.52
C PRO A 304 1.37 -25.01 -6.94
N GLU A 305 1.56 -25.27 -8.24
CA GLU A 305 1.68 -26.62 -8.84
C GLU A 305 3.01 -27.30 -8.50
N LEU A 306 3.15 -27.72 -7.25
CA LEU A 306 4.34 -28.40 -6.73
C LEU A 306 3.97 -29.44 -5.68
N ALA A 307 4.87 -30.40 -5.43
CA ALA A 307 4.77 -31.35 -4.32
C ALA A 307 6.09 -31.44 -3.56
N MET A 308 6.01 -31.90 -2.31
CA MET A 308 7.18 -32.18 -1.46
C MET A 308 7.31 -33.68 -1.23
N ILE A 309 8.54 -34.16 -1.07
CA ILE A 309 8.80 -35.56 -0.68
C ILE A 309 8.83 -35.69 0.85
N ALA A 310 8.06 -36.63 1.40
CA ALA A 310 8.11 -36.98 2.83
C ALA A 310 9.44 -37.64 3.22
N GLY A 311 10.11 -37.09 4.25
CA GLY A 311 11.29 -37.66 4.91
C GLY A 311 11.54 -36.98 6.26
N ALA A 312 12.57 -37.41 7.01
CA ALA A 312 12.95 -36.80 8.31
C ALA A 312 13.47 -35.34 8.20
N GLY A 313 13.57 -34.83 6.97
CA GLY A 313 13.61 -33.43 6.56
C GLY A 313 12.88 -33.32 5.21
N ALA A 314 12.68 -32.11 4.67
CA ALA A 314 12.20 -32.00 3.29
C ALA A 314 13.25 -32.63 2.35
N GLU A 315 13.05 -33.87 1.90
CA GLU A 315 14.03 -34.61 1.06
C GLU A 315 14.13 -34.00 -0.36
N GLY A 316 13.12 -33.26 -0.79
CA GLY A 316 13.14 -32.54 -2.06
C GLY A 316 11.81 -31.89 -2.40
N VAL A 317 11.84 -31.05 -3.43
CA VAL A 317 10.69 -30.38 -4.01
C VAL A 317 10.58 -30.79 -5.48
N LEU A 318 9.36 -31.08 -5.93
CA LEU A 318 9.06 -31.38 -7.33
C LEU A 318 8.20 -30.28 -7.94
N THR A 319 8.51 -29.88 -9.16
CA THR A 319 7.66 -29.01 -9.97
C THR A 319 7.31 -29.71 -11.28
N THR A 320 6.27 -29.26 -11.97
CA THR A 320 5.91 -29.79 -13.29
C THR A 320 7.11 -29.74 -14.23
N THR A 321 7.92 -28.68 -14.16
CA THR A 321 9.14 -28.52 -14.96
C THR A 321 10.20 -29.58 -14.65
N SER A 322 10.45 -29.90 -13.37
CA SER A 322 11.45 -30.93 -13.03
C SER A 322 10.99 -32.34 -13.43
N ALA A 323 9.69 -32.64 -13.30
CA ALA A 323 9.12 -33.90 -13.76
C ALA A 323 9.13 -34.02 -15.29
N MET A 324 8.85 -32.92 -16.01
CA MET A 324 8.96 -32.86 -17.47
C MET A 324 10.40 -33.07 -17.95
N ALA A 325 11.39 -32.49 -17.26
CA ALA A 325 12.80 -32.69 -17.58
C ALA A 325 13.18 -34.19 -17.50
N LEU A 326 12.79 -34.87 -16.41
CA LEU A 326 13.04 -36.31 -16.28
C LEU A 326 12.36 -37.13 -17.39
N THR A 327 11.12 -36.76 -17.72
CA THR A 327 10.35 -37.42 -18.78
C THR A 327 11.03 -37.23 -20.13
N ALA A 328 11.57 -36.04 -20.41
CA ALA A 328 12.31 -35.76 -21.64
C ALA A 328 13.62 -36.55 -21.72
N ASP A 329 14.39 -36.61 -20.63
CA ASP A 329 15.62 -37.40 -20.55
C ASP A 329 15.33 -38.89 -20.78
N ARG A 330 14.26 -39.42 -20.16
CA ARG A 330 13.83 -40.81 -20.38
C ARG A 330 13.36 -41.05 -21.81
N ALA A 331 12.59 -40.13 -22.40
CA ALA A 331 12.10 -40.23 -23.77
C ALA A 331 13.26 -40.32 -24.78
N ALA A 332 14.33 -39.57 -24.56
CA ALA A 332 15.53 -39.62 -25.41
C ALA A 332 16.20 -41.01 -25.42
N MET A 333 16.10 -41.76 -24.31
CA MET A 333 16.67 -43.10 -24.18
C MET A 333 15.76 -44.23 -24.68
N THR A 334 14.47 -43.95 -24.90
CA THR A 334 13.41 -44.95 -25.12
C THR A 334 12.66 -44.76 -26.44
N ALA A 335 13.30 -44.10 -27.41
CA ALA A 335 12.71 -43.75 -28.71
C ALA A 335 11.35 -43.01 -28.58
N GLY A 336 11.21 -42.18 -27.53
CA GLY A 336 10.03 -41.35 -27.29
C GLY A 336 8.93 -41.99 -26.45
N MET A 337 9.04 -43.27 -26.05
CA MET A 337 8.04 -43.96 -25.24
C MET A 337 8.40 -43.95 -23.76
N VAL A 338 7.66 -43.18 -22.96
CA VAL A 338 7.87 -43.11 -21.50
C VAL A 338 6.67 -43.72 -20.77
N ASP A 339 6.92 -44.75 -19.97
CA ASP A 339 5.97 -45.22 -18.96
C ASP A 339 6.18 -44.41 -17.67
N LEU A 340 5.14 -43.68 -17.24
CA LEU A 340 5.19 -42.86 -16.04
C LEU A 340 5.20 -43.69 -14.75
N THR A 341 4.81 -44.97 -14.82
CA THR A 341 4.85 -45.90 -13.68
C THR A 341 6.28 -46.38 -13.38
N ASP A 342 7.21 -46.24 -14.33
CA ASP A 342 8.63 -46.58 -14.16
C ASP A 342 9.47 -45.45 -13.56
N LEU A 343 8.89 -44.27 -13.38
CA LEU A 343 9.57 -43.08 -12.87
C LEU A 343 8.99 -42.69 -11.52
N THR A 344 9.85 -42.51 -10.52
CA THR A 344 9.44 -42.15 -9.15
C THR A 344 9.73 -40.69 -8.82
N ALA A 345 9.08 -40.19 -7.77
CA ALA A 345 9.39 -38.87 -7.19
C ALA A 345 10.88 -38.73 -6.82
N ARG A 346 11.50 -39.81 -6.33
CA ARG A 346 12.93 -39.84 -6.00
C ARG A 346 13.82 -39.67 -7.24
N ASP A 347 13.44 -40.25 -8.37
CA ASP A 347 14.20 -40.10 -9.61
C ASP A 347 14.24 -38.65 -10.07
N VAL A 348 13.13 -37.92 -9.93
CA VAL A 348 13.06 -36.49 -10.26
C VAL A 348 14.02 -35.68 -9.41
N VAL A 349 14.01 -35.87 -8.08
CA VAL A 349 14.85 -35.09 -7.17
C VAL A 349 16.33 -35.41 -7.33
N ASN A 350 16.68 -36.66 -7.64
CA ASN A 350 18.07 -37.07 -7.84
C ASN A 350 18.65 -36.53 -9.16
N LEU A 351 17.89 -36.57 -10.25
CA LEU A 351 18.37 -36.22 -11.58
C LEU A 351 18.16 -34.74 -11.93
N HIS A 352 17.10 -34.13 -11.41
CA HIS A 352 16.79 -32.71 -11.59
C HIS A 352 16.51 -32.03 -10.25
N PRO A 353 17.52 -31.92 -9.36
CA PRO A 353 17.35 -31.32 -8.05
C PRO A 353 16.98 -29.84 -8.16
N LEU A 354 15.96 -29.44 -7.40
CA LEU A 354 15.59 -28.04 -7.24
C LEU A 354 16.19 -27.48 -5.96
N SER A 355 16.85 -26.33 -6.08
CA SER A 355 17.32 -25.59 -4.91
C SER A 355 16.13 -24.99 -4.16
N PHE A 356 16.11 -25.15 -2.85
CA PHE A 356 15.13 -24.50 -1.99
C PHE A 356 15.80 -23.91 -0.75
N ALA A 357 15.14 -22.91 -0.17
CA ALA A 357 15.50 -22.33 1.11
C ALA A 357 14.30 -22.37 2.05
N GLU A 358 14.56 -22.27 3.35
CA GLU A 358 13.52 -22.26 4.36
C GLU A 358 13.47 -20.91 5.07
N ILE A 359 12.27 -20.48 5.44
CA ILE A 359 12.06 -19.24 6.18
C ILE A 359 10.92 -19.39 7.19
N ASP A 360 11.05 -18.71 8.33
CA ASP A 360 10.02 -18.67 9.36
C ASP A 360 8.83 -17.79 8.93
N VAL A 361 7.62 -18.20 9.30
CA VAL A 361 6.36 -17.49 9.02
C VAL A 361 6.31 -16.05 9.58
N ARG A 362 7.20 -15.71 10.52
CA ARG A 362 7.37 -14.35 11.05
C ARG A 362 8.09 -13.40 10.09
N ALA A 363 8.74 -13.93 9.05
CA ALA A 363 9.36 -13.12 8.01
C ALA A 363 8.31 -12.45 7.10
N THR A 364 8.78 -11.70 6.11
CA THR A 364 7.95 -10.99 5.13
C THR A 364 8.16 -11.49 3.71
N SER A 365 7.24 -11.16 2.81
CA SER A 365 7.42 -11.40 1.37
C SER A 365 8.66 -10.70 0.80
N GLY A 366 9.12 -9.61 1.43
CA GLY A 366 10.35 -8.92 1.08
C GLY A 366 11.59 -9.74 1.44
N ASP A 367 11.57 -10.42 2.58
CA ASP A 367 12.64 -11.36 2.97
C ASP A 367 12.71 -12.55 2.00
N VAL A 368 11.57 -13.05 1.55
CA VAL A 368 11.50 -14.07 0.49
C VAL A 368 12.09 -13.54 -0.83
N LEU A 369 11.77 -12.32 -1.24
CA LEU A 369 12.38 -11.70 -2.42
C LEU A 369 13.89 -11.52 -2.28
N ALA A 370 14.40 -11.22 -1.08
CA ALA A 370 15.83 -11.13 -0.83
C ALA A 370 16.52 -12.49 -0.97
N LEU A 371 15.84 -13.59 -0.63
CA LEU A 371 16.34 -14.95 -0.91
C LEU A 371 16.36 -15.24 -2.42
N PHE A 372 15.30 -14.90 -3.15
CA PHE A 372 15.26 -15.13 -4.61
C PHE A 372 16.23 -14.24 -5.40
N PHE A 373 16.47 -13.02 -4.90
CA PHE A 373 17.27 -12.00 -5.55
C PHE A 373 18.30 -11.41 -4.58
N PRO A 374 19.30 -12.21 -4.15
CA PRO A 374 20.32 -11.74 -3.23
C PRO A 374 21.14 -10.61 -3.87
N SER A 375 21.61 -9.68 -3.04
CA SER A 375 22.51 -8.61 -3.49
C SER A 375 23.90 -9.14 -3.85
N ASP A 376 24.33 -10.21 -3.18
CA ASP A 376 25.54 -10.93 -3.49
C ASP A 376 25.27 -11.91 -4.65
N SER A 377 26.02 -11.73 -5.74
CA SER A 377 25.88 -12.57 -6.93
C SER A 377 26.30 -14.03 -6.69
N SER A 378 27.12 -14.28 -5.66
CA SER A 378 27.64 -15.60 -5.28
C SER A 378 26.69 -16.40 -4.38
N ALA A 379 25.68 -15.75 -3.79
CA ALA A 379 24.72 -16.41 -2.92
C ALA A 379 23.80 -17.38 -3.69
N LEU A 380 23.42 -18.48 -3.02
CA LEU A 380 22.49 -19.47 -3.57
C LEU A 380 21.15 -18.80 -3.91
N LYS A 381 20.65 -19.05 -5.12
CA LYS A 381 19.36 -18.53 -5.60
C LYS A 381 18.35 -19.69 -5.61
N PRO A 382 17.57 -19.89 -4.54
CA PRO A 382 16.60 -20.97 -4.48
C PRO A 382 15.53 -20.79 -5.58
N ALA A 383 15.06 -21.89 -6.14
CA ALA A 383 13.89 -21.91 -7.01
C ALA A 383 12.58 -21.82 -6.19
N VAL A 384 12.60 -22.36 -4.97
CA VAL A 384 11.44 -22.42 -4.06
C VAL A 384 11.85 -21.98 -2.66
N VAL A 385 10.98 -21.23 -1.97
CA VAL A 385 11.13 -20.92 -0.55
C VAL A 385 10.00 -21.61 0.22
N ILE A 386 10.39 -22.45 1.18
CA ILE A 386 9.48 -23.17 2.08
C ILE A 386 9.26 -22.31 3.32
N VAL A 387 8.01 -21.98 3.61
CA VAL A 387 7.63 -21.23 4.80
C VAL A 387 7.27 -22.21 5.92
N ARG A 388 7.98 -22.13 7.05
CA ARG A 388 7.72 -22.94 8.23
C ARG A 388 6.99 -22.14 9.31
N SER A 389 6.03 -22.80 9.96
CA SER A 389 5.43 -22.32 11.20
C SER A 389 6.47 -22.30 12.33
N VAL A 390 6.14 -21.60 13.42
CA VAL A 390 6.99 -21.53 14.63
C VAL A 390 7.26 -22.92 15.23
N VAL A 391 6.35 -23.88 15.02
CA VAL A 391 6.46 -25.28 15.50
C VAL A 391 7.17 -26.19 14.47
N GLY A 392 7.63 -25.64 13.35
CA GLY A 392 8.42 -26.36 12.34
C GLY A 392 7.61 -26.99 11.20
N HIS A 393 6.28 -27.06 11.30
CA HIS A 393 5.42 -27.55 10.20
C HIS A 393 5.50 -26.63 8.97
N VAL A 394 5.38 -27.20 7.77
CA VAL A 394 5.30 -26.43 6.52
C VAL A 394 3.96 -25.67 6.48
N ALA A 395 4.03 -24.34 6.54
CA ALA A 395 2.87 -23.45 6.45
C ALA A 395 2.52 -23.13 4.98
N GLY A 396 3.52 -23.15 4.11
CA GLY A 396 3.33 -23.04 2.67
C GLY A 396 4.62 -22.89 1.90
N VAL A 397 4.48 -22.58 0.61
CA VAL A 397 5.59 -22.52 -0.34
C VAL A 397 5.41 -21.34 -1.30
N LEU A 398 6.52 -20.74 -1.68
CA LEU A 398 6.59 -19.66 -2.66
C LEU A 398 7.58 -20.04 -3.75
N ILE A 399 7.20 -19.84 -5.01
CA ILE A 399 8.08 -20.10 -6.16
C ILE A 399 8.71 -18.77 -6.58
N ARG A 400 9.95 -18.83 -7.05
CA ARG A 400 10.64 -17.68 -7.62
C ARG A 400 9.82 -17.12 -8.80
N PRO A 401 9.46 -15.82 -8.80
CA PRO A 401 8.72 -15.22 -9.90
C PRO A 401 9.57 -15.16 -11.17
N GLU A 402 8.95 -15.48 -12.32
CA GLU A 402 9.62 -15.51 -13.63
C GLU A 402 9.96 -14.11 -14.17
N VAL A 403 9.13 -13.11 -13.82
CA VAL A 403 9.31 -11.71 -14.21
C VAL A 403 9.69 -10.88 -12.99
N ARG A 404 10.76 -10.10 -13.09
CA ARG A 404 11.02 -8.96 -12.21
C ARG A 404 10.02 -7.87 -12.58
N LEU A 405 8.97 -7.70 -11.78
CA LEU A 405 8.11 -6.53 -11.86
C LEU A 405 8.81 -5.30 -11.28
#